data_AF-A0AAD6PWS2-F1
#
_entry.id   AF-A0AAD6PWS2-F1
#
_cell.length_a   1.000
_cell.length_b   1.000
_cell.length_c   1.000
_cell.angle_alpha   90.00
_cell.angle_beta   90.00
_cell.angle_gamma   90.00
#
_symmetry.space_group_name_H-M   'P 1'
#
loop_
_entity.id
_entity.type
_entity.pdbx_description
1 polymer ?
#
loop_
_entity_poly.entity_id
_entity_poly.type
_entity_poly.pdbx_seq_one_letter_code
_entity_poly.pdbx_strand_id
1 'polypeptide(L)'
;MNQDNYLEEAMKMRNLLEEFRANHGIRPPTILGVRENVFTGSVSSLAWFMSNQETSFVTLGQRVLAYPLKVRMHYGHPDVFDRVFHITRGGISKASRVINISEDIFAGFNTTLRQGNITHHEYIQVGKGRDVGLNQIALFEGKVAGGNGEQVLSRDVYRLGQLFDFFRMLSFYFTTVGYYVCTMMTVLTVYVFLYGRAYLAFSGLDNAISVSAKKMGNTALDTALNAQFLVQIGVFTAIPMIMGFILELGLLKAVFSFITMQLQLCSVFFTFSLGTRTHYFGRTILHGGAKYRATGRGFVVRHIKFAENYRLYSRSHFVKALEVALLLIVYIAYGYTDGGAVSFVLLTLSSWFLVISWLFAPYIFNPSGFEWQKTVDDFEDWTSWLLYKGGVGVKGDNSWESWWEEEQAHIQTLRGRILETILSLRFLIFQYGIVYKLHLTGKDRSIAIYGFSWVVLVCLVLIFKVFTYSPKRSTSFQLLMRFMQGIASLGLVAALCLTVAFTDLSIPDLFASFLAFIATGWTILSIAIAWKRIVWSLGLWDSVREFARMYDAGMGVLIFVPIAFLSWFPFVSTFQSRLLFNQAFSRGLEISLILAGNKANVEI
;
A
#
# COMPACT_ATOMS: atom_id res chain seq x y z
N MET A 1 -8.39 -17.70 -22.37
CA MET A 1 -8.60 -18.89 -21.50
C MET A 1 -7.88 -18.65 -20.18
N ASN A 2 -8.49 -18.98 -19.03
CA ASN A 2 -7.90 -18.73 -17.70
C ASN A 2 -6.81 -19.75 -17.32
N GLN A 3 -7.03 -20.98 -17.75
CA GLN A 3 -6.07 -22.07 -17.72
C GLN A 3 -6.01 -22.67 -19.10
N ASP A 4 -4.83 -23.10 -19.48
CA ASP A 4 -4.63 -23.91 -20.67
C ASP A 4 -3.73 -25.08 -20.29
N ASN A 5 -4.04 -26.25 -20.84
CA ASN A 5 -3.20 -27.40 -20.67
C ASN A 5 -2.76 -27.85 -22.05
N TYR A 6 -1.44 -27.91 -22.25
CA TYR A 6 -0.90 -28.37 -23.51
C TYR A 6 -1.19 -29.87 -23.67
N LEU A 7 -1.34 -30.33 -24.91
CA LEU A 7 -1.69 -31.72 -25.20
C LEU A 7 -0.65 -32.69 -24.59
N GLU A 8 0.63 -32.32 -24.65
CA GLU A 8 1.75 -33.06 -24.07
C GLU A 8 1.67 -33.18 -22.54
N GLU A 9 1.13 -32.18 -21.85
CA GLU A 9 0.93 -32.20 -20.40
C GLU A 9 -0.27 -33.07 -20.01
N ALA A 10 -1.33 -33.06 -20.83
CA ALA A 10 -2.50 -33.91 -20.63
C ALA A 10 -2.15 -35.41 -20.68
N MET A 11 -1.22 -35.82 -21.55
CA MET A 11 -0.75 -37.21 -21.62
C MET A 11 -0.07 -37.69 -20.32
N LYS A 12 0.49 -36.79 -19.53
CA LYS A 12 1.14 -37.10 -18.24
C LYS A 12 0.16 -37.27 -17.09
N MET A 13 -1.12 -36.91 -17.27
CA MET A 13 -2.14 -36.98 -16.22
C MET A 13 -2.30 -38.39 -15.65
N ARG A 14 -2.17 -39.42 -16.48
CA ARG A 14 -2.19 -40.82 -16.02
C ARG A 14 -1.11 -41.07 -14.96
N ASN A 15 0.13 -40.64 -15.23
CA ASN A 15 1.25 -40.83 -14.32
C ASN A 15 1.02 -40.06 -13.01
N LEU A 16 0.46 -38.84 -13.11
CA LEU A 16 0.09 -38.06 -11.93
C LEU A 16 -0.93 -38.80 -11.07
N LEU A 17 -1.99 -39.39 -11.65
CA LEU A 17 -3.00 -40.10 -10.89
C LEU A 17 -2.46 -41.38 -10.21
N GLU A 18 -1.41 -42.01 -10.75
CA GLU A 18 -0.74 -43.14 -10.11
C GLU A 18 -0.04 -42.74 -8.80
N GLU A 19 0.33 -41.47 -8.62
CA GLU A 19 0.96 -40.95 -7.40
C GLU A 19 0.09 -41.10 -6.14
N PHE A 20 -1.25 -41.16 -6.28
CA PHE A 20 -2.14 -41.46 -5.16
C PHE A 20 -1.90 -42.84 -4.54
N ARG A 21 -1.35 -43.78 -5.33
CA ARG A 21 -1.04 -45.15 -4.89
C ARG A 21 0.45 -45.35 -4.59
N ALA A 22 1.30 -44.41 -4.99
CA ALA A 22 2.73 -44.47 -4.75
C ALA A 22 3.07 -44.26 -3.27
N ASN A 23 4.21 -44.79 -2.83
CA ASN A 23 4.68 -44.65 -1.46
C ASN A 23 5.35 -43.28 -1.25
N HIS A 24 4.63 -42.38 -0.58
CA HIS A 24 5.09 -41.02 -0.25
C HIS A 24 5.36 -40.83 1.26
N GLY A 25 5.67 -41.93 1.96
CA GLY A 25 5.94 -41.96 3.38
C GLY A 25 4.85 -42.72 4.15
N ILE A 26 4.39 -42.15 5.26
CA ILE A 26 3.50 -42.86 6.21
C ILE A 26 2.11 -43.07 5.64
N ARG A 27 1.61 -42.14 4.81
CA ARG A 27 0.23 -42.15 4.31
C ARG A 27 0.17 -41.84 2.81
N PRO A 28 -0.80 -42.44 2.09
CA PRO A 28 -1.04 -42.12 0.70
C PRO A 28 -1.38 -40.62 0.56
N PRO A 29 -0.98 -39.98 -0.54
CA PRO A 29 -1.39 -38.62 -0.84
C PRO A 29 -2.91 -38.50 -0.90
N THR A 30 -3.43 -37.35 -0.51
CA THR A 30 -4.84 -36.97 -0.62
C THR A 30 -5.02 -35.75 -1.50
N ILE A 31 -3.96 -34.96 -1.69
CA ILE A 31 -3.86 -33.88 -2.68
C ILE A 31 -2.52 -34.02 -3.38
N LEU A 32 -2.56 -34.04 -4.72
CA LEU A 32 -1.38 -34.01 -5.58
C LEU A 32 -1.18 -32.60 -6.11
N GLY A 33 -0.08 -31.98 -5.71
CA GLY A 33 0.29 -30.65 -6.18
C GLY A 33 0.95 -30.65 -7.55
N VAL A 34 0.63 -29.67 -8.38
CA VAL A 34 1.21 -29.54 -9.73
C VAL A 34 1.80 -28.15 -9.94
N ARG A 35 2.85 -28.05 -10.76
CA ARG A 35 3.47 -26.78 -11.15
C ARG A 35 2.51 -25.95 -12.02
N GLU A 36 2.41 -24.65 -11.76
CA GLU A 36 1.77 -23.69 -12.66
C GLU A 36 2.84 -22.98 -13.51
N ASN A 37 2.59 -22.76 -14.80
CA ASN A 37 3.43 -21.95 -15.69
C ASN A 37 2.70 -20.67 -16.09
N VAL A 38 3.28 -19.51 -15.77
CA VAL A 38 2.69 -18.20 -16.07
C VAL A 38 3.15 -17.73 -17.45
N PHE A 39 2.29 -17.88 -18.46
CA PHE A 39 2.66 -17.55 -19.85
C PHE A 39 2.53 -16.06 -20.21
N THR A 40 2.01 -15.22 -19.31
CA THR A 40 1.85 -13.77 -19.55
C THR A 40 3.08 -12.94 -19.20
N GLY A 41 4.18 -13.56 -18.74
CA GLY A 41 5.38 -12.86 -18.28
C GLY A 41 6.09 -11.98 -19.32
N SER A 42 5.88 -12.21 -20.62
CA SER A 42 6.52 -11.46 -21.71
C SER A 42 5.82 -10.14 -22.09
N VAL A 43 4.66 -9.85 -21.50
CA VAL A 43 3.79 -8.72 -21.88
C VAL A 43 4.32 -7.37 -21.36
N SER A 44 4.75 -7.31 -20.10
CA SER A 44 5.23 -6.10 -19.44
C SER A 44 6.29 -6.43 -18.39
N SER A 45 7.07 -5.44 -17.97
CA SER A 45 8.00 -5.56 -16.84
C SER A 45 7.29 -6.05 -15.56
N LEU A 46 6.09 -5.55 -15.26
CA LEU A 46 5.27 -6.03 -14.15
C LEU A 46 4.90 -7.51 -14.27
N ALA A 47 4.46 -7.93 -15.45
CA ALA A 47 4.13 -9.32 -15.71
C ALA A 47 5.36 -10.21 -15.57
N TRP A 48 6.53 -9.74 -16.02
CA TRP A 48 7.81 -10.42 -15.84
C TRP A 48 8.17 -10.59 -14.36
N PHE A 49 8.06 -9.53 -13.56
CA PHE A 49 8.37 -9.58 -12.12
C PHE A 49 7.46 -10.57 -11.39
N MET A 50 6.15 -10.49 -11.65
CA MET A 50 5.18 -11.39 -11.03
C MET A 50 5.31 -12.83 -11.49
N SER A 51 5.54 -13.05 -12.78
CA SER A 51 5.79 -14.39 -13.33
C SER A 51 6.99 -15.05 -12.66
N ASN A 52 8.08 -14.31 -12.44
CA ASN A 52 9.28 -14.83 -11.77
C ASN A 52 9.05 -15.09 -10.27
N GLN A 53 8.35 -14.19 -9.58
CA GLN A 53 7.97 -14.40 -8.17
C GLN A 53 7.08 -15.65 -8.03
N GLU A 54 6.06 -15.80 -8.89
CA GLU A 54 5.18 -16.97 -8.87
C GLU A 54 5.95 -18.25 -9.24
N THR A 55 6.81 -18.21 -10.26
CA THR A 55 7.62 -19.37 -10.67
C THR A 55 8.48 -19.89 -9.52
N SER A 56 9.14 -19.00 -8.78
CA SER A 56 9.92 -19.36 -7.58
C SER A 56 9.04 -20.01 -6.51
N PHE A 57 7.83 -19.48 -6.29
CA PHE A 57 6.89 -20.03 -5.31
C PHE A 57 6.37 -21.41 -5.71
N VAL A 58 5.89 -21.58 -6.95
CA VAL A 58 5.26 -22.82 -7.45
C VAL A 58 6.24 -23.95 -7.77
N THR A 59 7.54 -23.70 -7.66
CA THR A 59 8.61 -24.69 -7.84
C THR A 59 9.39 -24.89 -6.53
N LEU A 60 10.48 -24.16 -6.33
CA LEU A 60 11.37 -24.22 -5.16
C LEU A 60 10.59 -24.14 -3.85
N GLY A 61 9.65 -23.20 -3.75
CA GLY A 61 8.80 -23.05 -2.58
C GLY A 61 7.96 -24.32 -2.32
N GLN A 62 7.12 -24.71 -3.28
CA GLN A 62 6.25 -25.88 -3.15
C GLN A 62 7.02 -27.19 -2.93
N ARG A 63 8.18 -27.36 -3.57
CA ARG A 63 9.07 -28.52 -3.39
C ARG A 63 9.48 -28.66 -1.93
N VAL A 64 10.07 -27.61 -1.36
CA VAL A 64 10.56 -27.60 0.03
C VAL A 64 9.41 -27.75 1.04
N LEU A 65 8.26 -27.12 0.76
CA LEU A 65 7.05 -27.25 1.58
C LEU A 65 6.49 -28.68 1.59
N ALA A 66 6.54 -29.38 0.45
CA ALA A 66 6.09 -30.77 0.34
C ALA A 66 7.09 -31.76 0.95
N TYR A 67 8.38 -31.56 0.71
CA TYR A 67 9.46 -32.38 1.23
C TYR A 67 10.77 -31.58 1.31
N PRO A 68 11.45 -31.53 2.47
CA PRO A 68 11.23 -32.33 3.68
C PRO A 68 10.22 -31.73 4.68
N LEU A 69 9.76 -30.48 4.51
CA LEU A 69 9.06 -29.76 5.59
C LEU A 69 7.66 -30.30 5.90
N LYS A 70 6.99 -30.95 4.93
CA LYS A 70 5.64 -31.53 5.10
C LYS A 70 4.63 -30.53 5.66
N VAL A 71 4.67 -29.29 5.17
CA VAL A 71 3.75 -28.19 5.53
C VAL A 71 3.08 -27.57 4.31
N ARG A 72 3.25 -28.17 3.12
CA ARG A 72 2.52 -27.79 1.91
C ARG A 72 1.01 -27.90 2.13
N MET A 73 0.30 -26.86 1.71
CA MET A 73 -1.15 -26.81 1.62
C MET A 73 -1.57 -26.79 0.15
N HIS A 74 -2.87 -26.62 -0.10
CA HIS A 74 -3.38 -26.43 -1.45
C HIS A 74 -3.24 -24.95 -1.84
N TYR A 75 -2.47 -24.68 -2.90
CA TYR A 75 -2.12 -23.32 -3.35
C TYR A 75 -2.40 -23.06 -4.82
N GLY A 76 -2.63 -24.12 -5.60
CA GLY A 76 -2.68 -24.05 -7.05
C GLY A 76 -3.98 -24.62 -7.55
N HIS A 77 -4.55 -23.98 -8.57
CA HIS A 77 -5.71 -24.52 -9.27
C HIS A 77 -5.46 -25.87 -9.97
N PRO A 78 -4.22 -26.29 -10.34
CA PRO A 78 -4.03 -27.60 -10.99
C PRO A 78 -3.91 -28.77 -10.00
N ASP A 79 -4.01 -28.54 -8.69
CA ASP A 79 -3.90 -29.64 -7.73
C ASP A 79 -5.07 -30.62 -7.89
N VAL A 80 -4.78 -31.91 -7.78
CA VAL A 80 -5.77 -32.99 -7.91
C VAL A 80 -6.12 -33.54 -6.53
N PHE A 81 -7.42 -33.71 -6.27
CA PHE A 81 -7.94 -34.15 -4.98
C PHE A 81 -8.41 -35.60 -5.01
N ASP A 82 -8.11 -36.36 -3.95
CA ASP A 82 -8.82 -37.61 -3.68
C ASP A 82 -10.24 -37.29 -3.24
N ARG A 83 -11.19 -37.47 -4.17
CA ARG A 83 -12.62 -37.22 -3.94
C ARG A 83 -13.16 -38.02 -2.76
N VAL A 84 -12.76 -39.28 -2.61
CA VAL A 84 -13.31 -40.18 -1.57
C VAL A 84 -12.89 -39.69 -0.20
N PHE A 85 -11.60 -39.35 -0.03
CA PHE A 85 -11.09 -38.80 1.23
C PHE A 85 -11.84 -37.53 1.66
N HIS A 86 -12.04 -36.59 0.74
CA HIS A 86 -12.62 -35.28 1.05
C HIS A 86 -14.13 -35.35 1.31
N ILE A 87 -14.90 -36.07 0.48
CA ILE A 87 -16.36 -36.16 0.65
C ILE A 87 -16.72 -36.89 1.95
N THR A 88 -16.06 -38.00 2.25
CA THR A 88 -16.38 -38.82 3.44
C THR A 88 -15.98 -38.19 4.76
N ARG A 89 -15.16 -37.13 4.74
CA ARG A 89 -14.63 -36.48 5.96
C ARG A 89 -15.14 -35.07 6.19
N GLY A 90 -16.22 -34.66 5.50
CA GLY A 90 -16.84 -33.35 5.70
C GLY A 90 -16.44 -32.30 4.66
N GLY A 91 -16.12 -32.72 3.44
CA GLY A 91 -15.95 -31.86 2.27
C GLY A 91 -14.57 -31.23 2.10
N ILE A 92 -14.42 -30.49 1.00
CA ILE A 92 -13.19 -29.77 0.60
C ILE A 92 -13.05 -28.47 1.41
N SER A 93 -14.13 -27.69 1.50
CA SER A 93 -14.12 -26.38 2.15
C SER A 93 -14.85 -26.41 3.49
N LYS A 94 -14.49 -25.46 4.35
CA LYS A 94 -15.10 -25.22 5.65
C LYS A 94 -16.35 -24.35 5.50
N ALA A 95 -17.45 -24.76 6.14
CA ALA A 95 -18.63 -23.91 6.28
C ALA A 95 -18.28 -22.64 7.10
N SER A 96 -18.55 -21.47 6.54
CA SER A 96 -18.32 -20.19 7.20
C SER A 96 -19.49 -19.25 6.90
N ARG A 97 -19.82 -18.37 7.86
CA ARG A 97 -20.80 -17.29 7.66
C ARG A 97 -20.31 -16.23 6.68
N VAL A 98 -19.00 -16.17 6.45
CA VAL A 98 -18.33 -15.24 5.54
C VAL A 98 -17.51 -16.04 4.54
N ILE A 99 -17.40 -15.55 3.30
CA ILE A 99 -16.56 -16.19 2.28
C ILE A 99 -15.11 -16.18 2.76
N ASN A 100 -14.50 -17.34 2.92
CA ASN A 100 -13.07 -17.45 3.19
C ASN A 100 -12.32 -17.08 1.91
N ILE A 101 -11.57 -15.97 1.91
CA ILE A 101 -10.94 -15.49 0.67
C ILE A 101 -9.88 -16.47 0.13
N SER A 102 -9.23 -17.22 1.04
CA SER A 102 -8.24 -18.26 0.73
C SER A 102 -8.82 -19.67 0.87
N GLU A 103 -9.99 -19.93 0.29
CA GLU A 103 -10.67 -21.23 0.35
C GLU A 103 -9.76 -22.42 0.00
N ASP A 104 -8.91 -22.24 -1.02
CA ASP A 104 -7.93 -23.23 -1.46
C ASP A 104 -7.03 -23.70 -0.29
N ILE A 105 -6.46 -22.75 0.45
CA ILE A 105 -5.52 -23.04 1.54
C ILE A 105 -6.24 -23.74 2.70
N PHE A 106 -7.50 -23.36 2.98
CA PHE A 106 -8.31 -24.04 4.00
C PHE A 106 -8.59 -25.50 3.66
N ALA A 107 -8.70 -25.86 2.38
CA ALA A 107 -8.78 -27.26 1.97
C ALA A 107 -7.50 -28.04 2.33
N GLY A 108 -6.33 -27.40 2.18
CA GLY A 108 -5.05 -27.94 2.65
C GLY A 108 -4.98 -28.11 4.18
N PHE A 109 -5.49 -27.13 4.94
CA PHE A 109 -5.56 -27.23 6.40
C PHE A 109 -6.44 -28.40 6.84
N ASN A 110 -7.65 -28.51 6.27
CA ASN A 110 -8.56 -29.61 6.55
C ASN A 110 -7.94 -30.97 6.24
N THR A 111 -7.25 -31.08 5.11
CA THR A 111 -6.55 -32.29 4.71
C THR A 111 -5.50 -32.69 5.74
N THR A 112 -4.65 -31.75 6.13
CA THR A 112 -3.57 -31.99 7.10
C THR A 112 -4.12 -32.35 8.48
N LEU A 113 -5.14 -31.62 8.97
CA LEU A 113 -5.81 -31.88 10.25
C LEU A 113 -6.50 -33.26 10.27
N ARG A 114 -7.02 -33.70 9.13
CA ARG A 114 -7.61 -35.03 8.93
C ARG A 114 -6.58 -36.07 8.54
N GLN A 115 -5.32 -35.82 8.84
CA GLN A 115 -4.25 -36.79 8.69
C GLN A 115 -3.91 -37.16 7.23
N GLY A 116 -4.38 -36.39 6.24
CA GLY A 116 -4.00 -36.54 4.84
C GLY A 116 -2.56 -36.09 4.55
N ASN A 117 -2.05 -36.47 3.38
CA ASN A 117 -0.70 -36.15 2.91
C ASN A 117 -0.79 -35.33 1.62
N ILE A 118 -0.01 -34.27 1.53
CA ILE A 118 -0.03 -33.35 0.38
C ILE A 118 1.35 -33.39 -0.28
N THR A 119 1.39 -33.83 -1.54
CA THR A 119 2.64 -33.94 -2.33
C THR A 119 2.71 -32.85 -3.39
N HIS A 120 3.85 -32.78 -4.09
CA HIS A 120 4.08 -31.83 -5.18
C HIS A 120 4.92 -32.50 -6.28
N HIS A 121 4.50 -32.35 -7.54
CA HIS A 121 5.09 -32.99 -8.70
C HIS A 121 5.33 -31.95 -9.81
N GLU A 122 6.57 -31.91 -10.32
CA GLU A 122 7.03 -30.88 -11.27
C GLU A 122 7.21 -31.39 -12.70
N TYR A 123 7.06 -32.69 -12.95
CA TYR A 123 7.17 -33.26 -14.31
C TYR A 123 5.96 -32.93 -15.20
N ILE A 124 4.87 -32.48 -14.59
CA ILE A 124 3.66 -31.99 -15.24
C ILE A 124 3.44 -30.53 -14.82
N GLN A 125 2.94 -29.72 -15.74
CA GLN A 125 2.62 -28.32 -15.48
C GLN A 125 1.35 -27.89 -16.19
N VAL A 126 0.69 -26.85 -15.68
CA VAL A 126 -0.51 -26.25 -16.30
C VAL A 126 -0.26 -24.77 -16.58
N GLY A 127 -0.61 -24.34 -17.79
CA GLY A 127 -0.52 -22.95 -18.21
C GLY A 127 -1.58 -22.09 -17.52
N LYS A 128 -1.16 -20.92 -17.00
CA LYS A 128 -2.05 -19.96 -16.34
C LYS A 128 -1.81 -18.56 -16.85
N GLY A 129 -2.90 -17.92 -17.28
CA GLY A 129 -2.88 -16.50 -17.61
C GLY A 129 -2.91 -15.69 -16.31
N ARG A 130 -1.95 -14.79 -16.11
CA ARG A 130 -1.90 -13.90 -14.95
C ARG A 130 -2.06 -12.44 -15.34
N ASP A 131 -2.47 -11.68 -14.33
CA ASP A 131 -2.66 -10.24 -14.34
C ASP A 131 -1.40 -9.50 -14.83
N VAL A 132 -1.57 -8.55 -15.74
CA VAL A 132 -0.46 -7.86 -16.44
C VAL A 132 -0.33 -6.38 -16.06
N GLY A 133 -1.38 -5.81 -15.46
CA GLY A 133 -1.41 -4.42 -14.98
C GLY A 133 -1.23 -4.31 -13.46
N LEU A 134 -0.68 -3.18 -13.00
CA LEU A 134 -0.40 -2.97 -11.57
C LEU A 134 -1.65 -3.12 -10.69
N ASN A 135 -2.79 -2.56 -11.11
CA ASN A 135 -4.03 -2.61 -10.33
C ASN A 135 -4.56 -4.02 -10.15
N GLN A 136 -4.45 -4.84 -11.19
CA GLN A 136 -4.88 -6.24 -11.13
C GLN A 136 -3.97 -7.03 -10.18
N ILE A 137 -2.64 -6.84 -10.30
CA ILE A 137 -1.64 -7.46 -9.43
C ILE A 137 -1.85 -7.03 -7.97
N ALA A 138 -2.02 -5.73 -7.70
CA ALA A 138 -2.22 -5.22 -6.35
C ALA A 138 -3.53 -5.71 -5.72
N LEU A 139 -4.61 -5.84 -6.50
CA LEU A 139 -5.85 -6.46 -6.03
C LEU A 139 -5.66 -7.95 -5.73
N PHE A 140 -4.90 -8.69 -6.55
CA PHE A 140 -4.56 -10.08 -6.30
C PHE A 140 -3.75 -10.22 -5.01
N GLU A 141 -2.68 -9.44 -4.84
CA GLU A 141 -1.88 -9.46 -3.61
C GLU A 141 -2.67 -9.04 -2.38
N GLY A 142 -3.53 -8.03 -2.52
CA GLY A 142 -4.44 -7.61 -1.45
C GLY A 142 -5.41 -8.73 -1.05
N LYS A 143 -5.91 -9.50 -2.03
CA LYS A 143 -6.73 -10.70 -1.80
C LYS A 143 -5.94 -11.75 -1.00
N VAL A 144 -4.71 -12.08 -1.42
CA VAL A 144 -3.89 -13.09 -0.73
C VAL A 144 -3.52 -12.63 0.68
N ALA A 145 -3.11 -11.37 0.86
CA ALA A 145 -2.73 -10.81 2.15
C ALA A 145 -3.92 -10.71 3.12
N GLY A 146 -5.09 -10.27 2.64
CA GLY A 146 -6.32 -10.26 3.42
C GLY A 146 -6.75 -11.68 3.83
N GLY A 147 -6.75 -12.62 2.88
CA GLY A 147 -7.06 -14.02 3.17
C GLY A 147 -6.08 -14.67 4.16
N ASN A 148 -4.79 -14.29 4.14
CA ASN A 148 -3.84 -14.73 5.16
C ASN A 148 -4.14 -14.12 6.54
N GLY A 149 -4.60 -12.87 6.60
CA GLY A 149 -5.11 -12.28 7.85
C GLY A 149 -6.28 -13.10 8.44
N GLU A 150 -7.17 -13.62 7.60
CA GLU A 150 -8.23 -14.55 8.04
C GLU A 150 -7.67 -15.89 8.53
N GLN A 151 -6.62 -16.41 7.88
CA GLN A 151 -5.94 -17.63 8.32
C GLN A 151 -5.34 -17.45 9.72
N VAL A 152 -4.66 -16.33 10.00
CA VAL A 152 -4.10 -16.00 11.32
C VAL A 152 -5.18 -16.01 12.40
N LEU A 153 -6.36 -15.46 12.10
CA LEU A 153 -7.49 -15.41 13.02
C LEU A 153 -8.29 -16.72 13.10
N SER A 154 -7.94 -17.72 12.29
CA SER A 154 -8.71 -18.97 12.17
C SER A 154 -8.38 -19.97 13.29
N ARG A 155 -9.39 -20.75 13.69
CA ARG A 155 -9.21 -21.90 14.59
C ARG A 155 -8.39 -23.03 13.97
N ASP A 156 -8.26 -23.05 12.64
CA ASP A 156 -7.58 -24.12 11.92
C ASP A 156 -6.06 -23.97 12.08
N VAL A 157 -5.54 -22.74 12.01
CA VAL A 157 -4.14 -22.44 12.35
C VAL A 157 -3.84 -22.76 13.81
N TYR A 158 -4.74 -22.43 14.73
CA TYR A 158 -4.59 -22.80 16.15
C TYR A 158 -4.47 -24.33 16.34
N ARG A 159 -5.34 -25.11 15.69
CA ARG A 159 -5.29 -26.58 15.74
C ARG A 159 -4.05 -27.16 15.09
N LEU A 160 -3.64 -26.63 13.93
CA LEU A 160 -2.41 -27.05 13.26
C LEU A 160 -1.19 -26.79 14.15
N GLY A 161 -1.13 -25.64 14.82
CA GLY A 161 -0.07 -25.31 15.77
C GLY A 161 0.01 -26.27 16.97
N GLN A 162 -1.12 -26.80 17.43
CA GLN A 162 -1.15 -27.79 18.51
C GLN A 162 -0.75 -29.20 18.07
N LEU A 163 -0.92 -29.53 16.78
CA LEU A 163 -0.70 -30.87 16.24
C LEU A 163 0.62 -31.03 15.50
N PHE A 164 1.25 -29.93 15.07
CA PHE A 164 2.58 -29.96 14.50
C PHE A 164 3.65 -30.13 15.57
N ASP A 165 4.68 -30.91 15.25
CA ASP A 165 5.93 -30.86 15.98
C ASP A 165 6.59 -29.47 15.85
N PHE A 166 7.58 -29.20 16.70
CA PHE A 166 8.25 -27.90 16.75
C PHE A 166 8.81 -27.45 15.39
N PHE A 167 9.43 -28.36 14.62
CA PHE A 167 10.05 -28.02 13.34
C PHE A 167 9.00 -27.73 12.27
N ARG A 168 7.94 -28.54 12.19
CA ARG A 168 6.82 -28.31 11.27
C ARG A 168 6.05 -27.06 11.65
N MET A 169 5.87 -26.78 12.93
CA MET A 169 5.23 -25.56 13.41
C MET A 169 6.04 -24.32 13.00
N LEU A 170 7.36 -24.34 13.22
CA LEU A 170 8.25 -23.25 12.82
C LEU A 170 8.26 -23.06 11.30
N SER A 171 8.35 -24.17 10.56
CA SER A 171 8.30 -24.18 9.09
C SER A 171 6.99 -23.60 8.57
N PHE A 172 5.87 -24.03 9.14
CA PHE A 172 4.55 -23.53 8.80
C PHE A 172 4.43 -22.03 9.11
N TYR A 173 4.92 -21.59 10.27
CA TYR A 173 4.92 -20.17 10.64
C TYR A 173 5.65 -19.34 9.59
N PHE A 174 6.93 -19.61 9.31
CA PHE A 174 7.71 -18.78 8.39
C PHE A 174 7.22 -18.79 6.95
N THR A 175 6.59 -19.88 6.51
CA THR A 175 6.17 -20.05 5.11
C THR A 175 4.73 -19.63 4.83
N THR A 176 3.91 -19.48 5.88
CA THR A 176 2.50 -19.11 5.74
C THR A 176 2.19 -17.78 6.44
N VAL A 177 1.73 -17.83 7.69
CA VAL A 177 1.25 -16.69 8.47
C VAL A 177 2.37 -15.73 8.89
N GLY A 178 3.52 -16.26 9.27
CA GLY A 178 4.68 -15.51 9.75
C GLY A 178 5.28 -14.62 8.67
N TYR A 179 5.22 -15.02 7.39
CA TYR A 179 5.67 -14.18 6.28
C TYR A 179 4.95 -12.82 6.25
N TYR A 180 3.61 -12.82 6.37
CA TYR A 180 2.82 -11.59 6.36
C TYR A 180 2.96 -10.80 7.67
N VAL A 181 3.12 -11.49 8.81
CA VAL A 181 3.45 -10.85 10.09
C VAL A 181 4.79 -10.11 9.99
N CYS A 182 5.85 -10.76 9.51
CA CYS A 182 7.17 -10.15 9.33
C CYS A 182 7.15 -8.98 8.34
N THR A 183 6.38 -9.11 7.25
CA THR A 183 6.15 -8.04 6.27
C THR A 183 5.52 -6.81 6.94
N MET A 184 4.46 -7.01 7.73
CA MET A 184 3.82 -5.94 8.49
C MET A 184 4.76 -5.32 9.53
N MET A 185 5.50 -6.15 10.26
CA MET A 185 6.49 -5.69 11.26
C MET A 185 7.62 -4.87 10.63
N THR A 186 8.02 -5.19 9.40
CA THR A 186 9.02 -4.41 8.66
C THR A 186 8.55 -2.98 8.44
N VAL A 187 7.31 -2.80 7.95
CA VAL A 187 6.73 -1.47 7.74
C VAL A 187 6.49 -0.76 9.07
N LEU A 188 5.99 -1.44 10.10
CA LEU A 188 5.80 -0.86 11.42
C LEU A 188 7.12 -0.38 12.04
N THR A 189 8.21 -1.12 11.84
CA THR A 189 9.55 -0.70 12.30
C THR A 189 9.98 0.62 11.65
N VAL A 190 9.69 0.84 10.37
CA VAL A 190 9.95 2.13 9.70
C VAL A 190 9.17 3.25 10.36
N TYR A 191 7.88 3.05 10.66
CA TYR A 191 7.08 4.03 11.40
C TYR A 191 7.63 4.31 12.80
N VAL A 192 7.90 3.26 13.59
CA VAL A 192 8.45 3.41 14.95
C VAL A 192 9.79 4.12 14.92
N PHE A 193 10.65 3.79 13.95
CA PHE A 193 11.94 4.45 13.75
C PHE A 193 11.75 5.94 13.44
N LEU A 194 10.92 6.30 12.46
CA LEU A 194 10.74 7.70 12.07
C LEU A 194 10.04 8.54 13.14
N TYR A 195 9.00 8.01 13.79
CA TYR A 195 8.37 8.68 14.93
C TYR A 195 9.33 8.79 16.12
N GLY A 196 10.15 7.78 16.37
CA GLY A 196 11.21 7.81 17.38
C GLY A 196 12.26 8.89 17.08
N ARG A 197 12.72 9.01 15.83
CA ARG A 197 13.64 10.06 15.39
C ARG A 197 13.00 11.45 15.51
N ALA A 198 11.74 11.61 15.11
CA ALA A 198 11.01 12.87 15.27
C ALA A 198 10.89 13.27 16.75
N TYR A 199 10.60 12.31 17.64
CA TYR A 199 10.56 12.55 19.08
C TYR A 199 11.94 12.97 19.65
N LEU A 200 13.02 12.31 19.24
CA LEU A 200 14.39 12.68 19.66
C LEU A 200 14.79 14.07 19.16
N ALA A 201 14.39 14.42 17.94
CA ALA A 201 14.60 15.75 17.37
C ALA A 201 13.84 16.84 18.16
N PHE A 202 12.54 16.61 18.45
CA PHE A 202 11.73 17.56 19.21
C PHE A 202 12.16 17.70 20.67
N SER A 203 12.60 16.62 21.32
CA SER A 203 13.08 16.68 22.71
C SER A 203 14.47 17.32 22.84
N GLY A 204 15.23 17.41 21.75
CA GLY A 204 16.63 17.86 21.77
C GLY A 204 17.59 16.81 22.35
N LEU A 205 17.10 15.62 22.69
CA LEU A 205 17.96 14.50 23.11
C LEU A 205 18.90 14.06 21.99
N ASP A 206 18.51 14.21 20.73
CA ASP A 206 19.36 13.83 19.58
C ASP A 206 20.72 14.55 19.62
N ASN A 207 20.71 15.85 19.91
CA ASN A 207 21.92 16.66 20.07
C ASN A 207 22.71 16.24 21.33
N ALA A 208 22.03 16.05 22.47
CA ALA A 208 22.69 15.64 23.71
C ALA A 208 23.37 14.25 23.60
N ILE A 209 22.71 13.29 22.95
CA ILE A 209 23.22 11.95 22.69
C ILE A 209 24.40 12.02 21.73
N SER A 210 24.29 12.77 20.64
CA SER A 210 25.39 12.93 19.67
C SER A 210 26.63 13.55 20.31
N VAL A 211 26.47 14.62 21.10
CA VAL A 211 27.57 15.25 21.84
C VAL A 211 28.20 14.29 22.85
N SER A 212 27.39 13.49 23.56
CA SER A 212 27.90 12.49 24.50
C SER A 212 28.61 11.34 23.79
N ALA A 213 28.07 10.84 22.67
CA ALA A 213 28.68 9.78 21.87
C ALA A 213 30.03 10.22 21.30
N LYS A 214 30.15 11.48 20.86
CA LYS A 214 31.40 12.10 20.41
C LYS A 214 32.45 12.16 21.51
N LYS A 215 32.03 12.47 22.75
CA LYS A 215 32.91 12.44 23.92
C LYS A 215 33.37 11.02 24.29
N MET A 216 32.55 10.01 24.01
CA MET A 216 32.86 8.60 24.31
C MET A 216 33.60 7.87 23.18
N GLY A 217 33.75 8.47 21.99
CA GLY A 217 34.51 7.87 20.88
C GLY A 217 33.96 6.51 20.38
N ASN A 218 32.64 6.29 20.43
CA ASN A 218 32.06 4.98 20.12
C ASN A 218 31.77 4.79 18.62
N THR A 219 32.82 4.72 17.82
CA THR A 219 32.77 4.44 16.36
C THR A 219 32.12 3.08 16.05
N ALA A 220 32.18 2.12 16.98
CA ALA A 220 31.56 0.80 16.81
C ALA A 220 30.02 0.87 16.79
N LEU A 221 29.42 1.73 17.64
CA LEU A 221 27.96 1.92 17.67
C LEU A 221 27.46 2.61 16.40
N ASP A 222 28.18 3.63 15.93
CA ASP A 222 27.86 4.32 14.67
C ASP A 222 27.96 3.36 13.47
N THR A 223 29.01 2.53 13.44
CA THR A 223 29.17 1.50 12.39
C THR A 223 28.08 0.43 12.44
N ALA A 224 27.66 -0.02 13.63
CA ALA A 224 26.59 -1.01 13.79
C ALA A 224 25.21 -0.47 13.38
N LEU A 225 24.91 0.80 13.72
CA LEU A 225 23.70 1.48 13.27
C LEU A 225 23.70 1.67 11.75
N ASN A 226 24.86 2.03 11.17
CA ASN A 226 25.02 2.21 9.72
C ASN A 226 24.96 0.87 8.95
N ALA A 227 25.44 -0.23 9.52
CA ALA A 227 25.39 -1.58 8.92
C ALA A 227 23.96 -2.09 8.70
N GLN A 228 23.02 -1.72 9.59
CA GLN A 228 21.60 -2.06 9.43
C GLN A 228 20.98 -1.45 8.16
N PHE A 229 21.53 -0.35 7.63
CA PHE A 229 21.04 0.30 6.39
C PHE A 229 21.63 -0.33 5.11
N LEU A 230 22.86 -0.84 5.15
CA LEU A 230 23.48 -1.58 4.04
C LEU A 230 22.83 -2.96 3.85
N VAL A 231 22.39 -3.57 4.96
CA VAL A 231 21.79 -4.91 5.02
C VAL A 231 20.26 -4.77 5.08
N GLN A 232 19.68 -3.95 4.19
CA GLN A 232 18.24 -3.76 4.19
C GLN A 232 17.51 -5.03 3.74
N ILE A 233 16.37 -5.31 4.39
CA ILE A 233 15.49 -6.47 4.21
C ILE A 233 15.16 -6.75 2.71
N GLY A 234 15.17 -5.72 1.85
CA GLY A 234 14.94 -5.85 0.42
C GLY A 234 15.91 -6.79 -0.31
N VAL A 235 17.21 -6.76 0.01
CA VAL A 235 18.21 -7.61 -0.64
C VAL A 235 18.00 -9.08 -0.26
N PHE A 236 17.72 -9.38 1.02
CA PHE A 236 17.48 -10.75 1.47
C PHE A 236 16.17 -11.33 0.91
N THR A 237 15.13 -10.51 0.72
CA THR A 237 13.90 -10.96 0.07
C THR A 237 14.08 -11.30 -1.42
N ALA A 238 15.11 -10.77 -2.08
CA ALA A 238 15.42 -11.08 -3.47
C ALA A 238 16.23 -12.39 -3.65
N ILE A 239 16.81 -12.94 -2.57
CA ILE A 239 17.66 -14.14 -2.65
C ILE A 239 16.93 -15.33 -3.28
N PRO A 240 15.70 -15.70 -2.89
CA PRO A 240 15.03 -16.86 -3.50
C PRO A 240 14.82 -16.71 -5.01
N MET A 241 14.55 -15.48 -5.48
CA MET A 241 14.40 -15.19 -6.90
C MET A 241 15.74 -15.29 -7.64
N ILE A 242 16.80 -14.71 -7.08
CA ILE A 242 18.16 -14.79 -7.64
C ILE A 242 18.62 -16.26 -7.73
N MET A 243 18.40 -17.04 -6.66
CA MET A 243 18.70 -18.47 -6.65
C MET A 243 17.89 -19.24 -7.69
N GLY A 244 16.61 -18.91 -7.86
CA GLY A 244 15.77 -19.45 -8.93
C GLY A 244 16.36 -19.19 -10.31
N PHE A 245 16.82 -17.96 -10.59
CA PHE A 245 17.48 -17.65 -11.87
C PHE A 245 18.79 -18.39 -12.06
N ILE A 246 19.60 -18.53 -11.01
CA ILE A 246 20.86 -19.27 -11.09
C ILE A 246 20.59 -20.74 -11.47
N LEU A 247 19.55 -21.34 -10.89
CA LEU A 247 19.17 -22.73 -11.16
C LEU A 247 18.55 -22.94 -12.56
N GLU A 248 17.71 -22.01 -13.02
CA GLU A 248 16.99 -22.15 -14.30
C GLU A 248 17.81 -21.67 -15.52
N LEU A 249 18.59 -20.59 -15.36
CA LEU A 249 19.25 -19.90 -16.48
C LEU A 249 20.78 -19.95 -16.40
N GLY A 250 21.34 -20.35 -15.26
CA GLY A 250 22.78 -20.27 -14.96
C GLY A 250 23.20 -18.89 -14.41
N LEU A 251 24.36 -18.85 -13.76
CA LEU A 251 24.82 -17.68 -12.99
C LEU A 251 24.93 -16.39 -13.82
N LEU A 252 25.58 -16.44 -14.99
CA LEU A 252 25.82 -15.25 -15.81
C LEU A 252 24.51 -14.63 -16.31
N LYS A 253 23.59 -15.46 -16.82
CA LYS A 253 22.27 -15.00 -17.26
C LYS A 253 21.44 -14.47 -16.09
N ALA A 254 21.56 -15.08 -14.91
CA ALA A 254 20.89 -14.61 -13.70
C ALA A 254 21.32 -13.19 -13.30
N VAL A 255 22.63 -12.90 -13.35
CA VAL A 255 23.16 -11.55 -13.05
C VAL A 255 22.65 -10.52 -14.04
N PHE A 256 22.76 -10.78 -15.34
CA PHE A 256 22.24 -9.86 -16.37
C PHE A 256 20.73 -9.65 -16.23
N SER A 257 19.96 -10.73 -16.01
CA SER A 257 18.51 -10.65 -15.82
C SER A 257 18.14 -9.83 -14.58
N PHE A 258 18.88 -9.98 -13.48
CA PHE A 258 18.67 -9.19 -12.27
C PHE A 258 18.96 -7.71 -12.52
N ILE A 259 20.07 -7.37 -13.19
CA ILE A 259 20.41 -5.98 -13.56
C ILE A 259 19.31 -5.38 -14.45
N THR A 260 18.84 -6.13 -15.47
CA THR A 260 17.74 -5.69 -16.33
C THR A 260 16.47 -5.43 -15.53
N MET A 261 16.11 -6.31 -14.59
CA MET A 261 14.95 -6.10 -13.72
C MET A 261 15.08 -4.84 -12.86
N GLN A 262 16.27 -4.56 -12.33
CA GLN A 262 16.51 -3.33 -11.57
C GLN A 262 16.36 -2.07 -12.42
N LEU A 263 16.90 -2.09 -13.65
CA LEU A 263 16.71 -0.99 -14.61
C LEU A 263 15.22 -0.79 -14.96
N GLN A 264 14.44 -1.86 -15.00
CA GLN A 264 12.99 -1.83 -15.19
C GLN A 264 12.20 -1.49 -13.92
N LEU A 265 12.86 -0.95 -12.89
CA LEU A 265 12.25 -0.47 -11.64
C LEU A 265 11.60 -1.57 -10.78
N CYS A 266 12.12 -2.79 -10.83
CA CYS A 266 11.62 -3.91 -10.01
C CYS A 266 11.61 -3.62 -8.50
N SER A 267 12.59 -2.86 -7.99
CA SER A 267 12.62 -2.44 -6.58
C SER A 267 11.48 -1.50 -6.20
N VAL A 268 11.05 -0.62 -7.12
CA VAL A 268 9.89 0.26 -6.93
C VAL A 268 8.61 -0.58 -6.84
N PHE A 269 8.47 -1.56 -7.75
CA PHE A 269 7.35 -2.50 -7.75
C PHE A 269 7.25 -3.30 -6.45
N PHE A 270 8.33 -3.95 -6.01
CA PHE A 270 8.28 -4.76 -4.79
C PHE A 270 8.07 -3.94 -3.51
N THR A 271 8.60 -2.71 -3.47
CA THR A 271 8.35 -1.78 -2.36
C THR A 271 6.89 -1.34 -2.33
N PHE A 272 6.26 -1.14 -3.48
CA PHE A 272 4.82 -0.90 -3.59
C PHE A 272 4.00 -2.12 -3.15
N SER A 273 4.36 -3.31 -3.63
CA SER A 273 3.72 -4.58 -3.23
C SER A 273 3.80 -4.83 -1.71
N LEU A 274 4.93 -4.47 -1.08
CA LEU A 274 5.10 -4.53 0.38
C LEU A 274 4.02 -3.70 1.12
N GLY A 275 3.71 -2.50 0.61
CA GLY A 275 2.65 -1.63 1.14
C GLY A 275 1.26 -2.25 0.99
N THR A 276 0.99 -2.85 -0.17
CA THR A 276 -0.26 -3.57 -0.46
C THR A 276 -0.47 -4.71 0.53
N ARG A 277 0.50 -5.63 0.63
CA ARG A 277 0.44 -6.79 1.53
C ARG A 277 0.22 -6.35 2.98
N THR A 278 0.99 -5.36 3.43
CA THR A 278 0.88 -4.83 4.80
C THR A 278 -0.48 -4.20 5.08
N HIS A 279 -1.02 -3.40 4.15
CA HIS A 279 -2.30 -2.73 4.35
C HIS A 279 -3.46 -3.73 4.49
N TYR A 280 -3.60 -4.65 3.53
CA TYR A 280 -4.73 -5.58 3.53
C TYR A 280 -4.62 -6.65 4.62
N PHE A 281 -3.40 -7.11 4.94
CA PHE A 281 -3.16 -7.97 6.09
C PHE A 281 -3.51 -7.26 7.40
N GLY A 282 -2.94 -6.08 7.65
CA GLY A 282 -3.17 -5.30 8.87
C GLY A 282 -4.64 -4.91 9.06
N ARG A 283 -5.33 -4.51 7.99
CA ARG A 283 -6.78 -4.21 8.03
C ARG A 283 -7.59 -5.42 8.50
N THR A 284 -7.26 -6.61 8.01
CA THR A 284 -7.95 -7.86 8.38
C THR A 284 -7.66 -8.23 9.83
N ILE A 285 -6.43 -8.03 10.31
CA ILE A 285 -6.07 -8.27 11.72
C ILE A 285 -6.80 -7.30 12.67
N LEU A 286 -6.91 -6.02 12.30
CA LEU A 286 -7.51 -4.99 13.14
C LEU A 286 -9.05 -5.08 13.21
N HIS A 287 -9.70 -5.27 12.06
CA HIS A 287 -11.15 -5.16 11.95
C HIS A 287 -11.86 -6.49 11.71
N GLY A 288 -11.14 -7.51 11.24
CA GLY A 288 -11.71 -8.78 10.82
C GLY A 288 -12.44 -8.68 9.48
N GLY A 289 -12.56 -9.82 8.78
CA GLY A 289 -13.31 -9.96 7.54
C GLY A 289 -12.59 -9.34 6.34
N ALA A 290 -12.12 -10.19 5.43
CA ALA A 290 -11.57 -9.73 4.18
C ALA A 290 -12.71 -9.56 3.15
N LYS A 291 -12.75 -8.41 2.47
CA LYS A 291 -13.74 -8.16 1.40
C LYS A 291 -13.20 -8.74 0.09
N TYR A 292 -13.93 -9.66 -0.53
CA TYR A 292 -13.60 -10.11 -1.87
C TYR A 292 -13.69 -8.93 -2.85
N ARG A 293 -12.58 -8.60 -3.49
CA ARG A 293 -12.53 -7.68 -4.63
C ARG A 293 -12.17 -8.52 -5.85
N ALA A 294 -13.05 -8.52 -6.85
CA ALA A 294 -12.80 -9.24 -8.09
C ALA A 294 -11.56 -8.63 -8.77
N THR A 295 -10.54 -9.44 -9.04
CA THR A 295 -9.45 -9.03 -9.91
C THR A 295 -10.02 -9.00 -11.33
N GLY A 296 -10.11 -7.80 -11.92
CA GLY A 296 -10.54 -7.70 -13.32
C GLY A 296 -9.57 -8.46 -14.21
N ARG A 297 -10.05 -9.29 -15.13
CA ARG A 297 -9.21 -10.15 -16.01
C ARG A 297 -9.16 -9.66 -17.45
N GLY A 298 -8.91 -8.36 -17.62
CA GLY A 298 -8.67 -7.79 -18.95
C GLY A 298 -7.26 -8.12 -19.43
N PHE A 299 -7.12 -8.64 -20.65
CA PHE A 299 -5.83 -8.83 -21.33
C PHE A 299 -5.25 -7.51 -21.87
N VAL A 300 -6.00 -6.40 -21.74
CA VAL A 300 -5.64 -5.11 -22.32
C VAL A 300 -4.88 -4.30 -21.29
N VAL A 301 -3.56 -4.21 -21.48
CA VAL A 301 -2.70 -3.21 -20.86
C VAL A 301 -3.17 -1.84 -21.39
N ARG A 302 -4.08 -1.20 -20.66
CA ARG A 302 -4.67 0.10 -21.02
C ARG A 302 -4.26 1.14 -20.00
N HIS A 303 -4.25 2.39 -20.43
CA HIS A 303 -4.15 3.52 -19.54
C HIS A 303 -5.28 3.47 -18.51
N ILE A 304 -4.91 3.58 -17.23
CA ILE A 304 -5.83 3.67 -16.11
C ILE A 304 -5.91 5.12 -15.66
N LYS A 305 -7.13 5.65 -15.54
CA LYS A 305 -7.37 7.03 -15.15
C LYS A 305 -6.85 7.33 -13.74
N PHE A 306 -6.39 8.56 -13.53
CA PHE A 306 -5.95 9.05 -12.22
C PHE A 306 -7.00 8.82 -11.12
N ALA A 307 -8.28 9.09 -11.38
CA ALA A 307 -9.36 8.90 -10.41
C ALA A 307 -9.49 7.43 -9.96
N GLU A 308 -9.27 6.46 -10.86
CA GLU A 308 -9.31 5.03 -10.54
C GLU A 308 -8.12 4.63 -9.66
N ASN A 309 -6.90 5.06 -10.04
CA ASN A 309 -5.69 4.83 -9.24
C ASN A 309 -5.79 5.46 -7.86
N TYR A 310 -6.33 6.68 -7.78
CA TYR A 310 -6.55 7.39 -6.52
C TYR A 310 -7.49 6.62 -5.60
N ARG A 311 -8.64 6.18 -6.12
CA ARG A 311 -9.61 5.39 -5.36
C ARG A 311 -9.05 4.08 -4.85
N LEU A 312 -8.20 3.42 -5.63
CA LEU A 312 -7.63 2.13 -5.26
C LEU A 312 -6.52 2.25 -4.20
N TYR A 313 -5.70 3.30 -4.28
CA TYR A 313 -4.47 3.41 -3.48
C TYR A 313 -4.44 4.49 -2.42
N SER A 314 -5.46 5.36 -2.34
CA SER A 314 -5.51 6.47 -1.37
C SER A 314 -5.21 5.99 0.06
N ARG A 315 -5.98 5.04 0.58
CA ARG A 315 -5.82 4.54 1.98
C ARG A 315 -4.69 3.53 2.15
N SER A 316 -4.34 2.77 1.11
CA SER A 316 -3.32 1.72 1.20
C SER A 316 -1.90 2.26 1.10
N HIS A 317 -1.68 3.28 0.27
CA HIS A 317 -0.36 3.83 -0.05
C HIS A 317 -0.28 5.34 0.16
N PHE A 318 -1.15 6.14 -0.46
CA PHE A 318 -0.92 7.60 -0.55
C PHE A 318 -0.95 8.30 0.80
N VAL A 319 -1.99 8.06 1.59
CA VAL A 319 -2.09 8.57 2.97
C VAL A 319 -0.84 8.21 3.79
N LYS A 320 -0.43 6.95 3.70
CA LYS A 320 0.69 6.40 4.46
C LYS A 320 2.03 6.98 4.02
N ALA A 321 2.22 7.15 2.72
CA ALA A 321 3.42 7.73 2.13
C ALA A 321 3.54 9.22 2.46
N LEU A 322 2.44 9.96 2.45
CA LEU A 322 2.41 11.37 2.85
C LEU A 322 2.71 11.54 4.35
N GLU A 323 2.23 10.62 5.20
CA GLU A 323 2.60 10.59 6.62
C GLU A 323 4.11 10.36 6.80
N VAL A 324 4.69 9.39 6.07
CA VAL A 324 6.14 9.15 6.09
C VAL A 324 6.92 10.35 5.55
N ALA A 325 6.46 10.97 4.47
CA ALA A 325 7.06 12.18 3.91
C ALA A 325 7.03 13.34 4.91
N LEU A 326 5.92 13.52 5.63
CA LEU A 326 5.79 14.50 6.71
C LEU A 326 6.85 14.27 7.80
N LEU A 327 7.03 13.02 8.26
CA LEU A 327 8.07 12.67 9.24
C LEU A 327 9.48 12.99 8.73
N LEU A 328 9.74 12.70 7.46
CA LEU A 328 11.05 12.99 6.85
C LEU A 328 11.30 14.49 6.74
N ILE A 329 10.30 15.29 6.34
CA ILE A 329 10.41 16.75 6.29
C ILE A 329 10.65 17.33 7.69
N VAL A 330 9.93 16.84 8.70
CA VAL A 330 10.15 17.21 10.10
C VAL A 330 11.56 16.85 10.56
N TYR A 331 12.06 15.67 10.18
CA TYR A 331 13.40 15.24 10.51
C TYR A 331 14.49 16.06 9.80
N ILE A 332 14.24 16.53 8.57
CA ILE A 332 15.10 17.52 7.88
C ILE A 332 15.12 18.84 8.66
N ALA A 333 13.95 19.31 9.08
CA ALA A 333 13.80 20.63 9.70
C ALA A 333 14.36 20.70 11.13
N TYR A 334 14.21 19.63 11.92
CA TYR A 334 14.52 19.64 13.36
C TYR A 334 15.57 18.61 13.80
N GLY A 335 15.95 17.66 12.94
CA GLY A 335 16.91 16.61 13.27
C GLY A 335 18.34 17.14 13.38
N TYR A 336 19.13 16.54 14.26
CA TYR A 336 20.56 16.86 14.40
C TYR A 336 21.39 15.71 13.84
N THR A 337 22.14 15.96 12.75
CA THR A 337 23.04 14.98 12.15
C THR A 337 24.46 15.53 12.09
N ASP A 338 25.37 14.95 12.89
CA ASP A 338 26.78 15.38 13.05
C ASP A 338 27.57 15.27 11.72
N GLY A 339 27.13 14.42 10.78
CA GLY A 339 27.69 14.29 9.42
C GLY A 339 27.06 15.18 8.34
N GLY A 340 26.27 16.19 8.73
CA GLY A 340 25.60 17.10 7.82
C GLY A 340 24.62 16.41 6.86
N ALA A 341 24.45 16.97 5.65
CA ALA A 341 23.48 16.49 4.66
C ALA A 341 23.73 15.05 4.19
N VAL A 342 24.98 14.57 4.17
CA VAL A 342 25.34 13.23 3.67
C VAL A 342 24.84 12.14 4.61
N SER A 343 25.05 12.30 5.93
CA SER A 343 24.53 11.35 6.93
C SER A 343 23.00 11.31 6.92
N PHE A 344 22.35 12.47 6.79
CA PHE A 344 20.89 12.53 6.63
C PHE A 344 20.41 11.74 5.41
N VAL A 345 21.04 11.94 4.25
CA VAL A 345 20.68 11.25 3.01
C VAL A 345 20.86 9.75 3.17
N LEU A 346 21.99 9.28 3.71
CA LEU A 346 22.24 7.85 3.92
C LEU A 346 21.21 7.20 4.86
N LEU A 347 20.83 7.88 5.94
CA LEU A 347 19.83 7.39 6.91
C LEU A 347 18.41 7.35 6.34
N THR A 348 18.06 8.30 5.46
CA THR A 348 16.67 8.48 5.00
C THR A 348 16.42 8.03 3.58
N LEU A 349 17.45 7.70 2.79
CA LEU A 349 17.34 7.31 1.39
C LEU A 349 16.31 6.21 1.18
N SER A 350 16.32 5.20 2.03
CA SER A 350 15.38 4.08 1.93
C SER A 350 13.94 4.46 2.29
N SER A 351 13.75 5.41 3.21
CA SER A 351 12.43 5.93 3.55
C SER A 351 11.89 6.83 2.44
N TRP A 352 12.73 7.66 1.84
CA TRP A 352 12.37 8.44 0.64
C TRP A 352 12.06 7.54 -0.55
N PHE A 353 12.84 6.47 -0.76
CA PHE A 353 12.58 5.47 -1.79
C PHE A 353 11.22 4.80 -1.58
N LEU A 354 10.86 4.48 -0.33
CA LEU A 354 9.53 3.97 0.03
C LEU A 354 8.42 4.98 -0.28
N VAL A 355 8.59 6.25 0.09
CA VAL A 355 7.62 7.33 -0.21
C VAL A 355 7.40 7.46 -1.72
N ILE A 356 8.48 7.58 -2.50
CA ILE A 356 8.42 7.73 -3.95
C ILE A 356 7.75 6.51 -4.58
N SER A 357 8.12 5.31 -4.13
CA SER A 357 7.53 4.07 -4.64
C SER A 357 6.03 3.99 -4.36
N TRP A 358 5.59 4.35 -3.15
CA TRP A 358 4.17 4.30 -2.78
C TRP A 358 3.31 5.38 -3.46
N LEU A 359 3.87 6.57 -3.73
CA LEU A 359 3.16 7.64 -4.41
C LEU A 359 3.10 7.45 -5.93
N PHE A 360 4.22 7.05 -6.55
CA PHE A 360 4.37 7.17 -7.99
C PHE A 360 4.37 5.85 -8.77
N ALA A 361 4.51 4.68 -8.12
CA ALA A 361 4.44 3.40 -8.84
C ALA A 361 3.15 3.22 -9.67
N PRO A 362 1.95 3.63 -9.20
CA PRO A 362 0.72 3.54 -10.00
C PRO A 362 0.77 4.26 -11.33
N TYR A 363 1.57 5.33 -11.44
CA TYR A 363 1.67 6.15 -12.64
C TYR A 363 2.88 5.76 -13.48
N ILE A 364 4.01 5.41 -12.83
CA ILE A 364 5.21 4.89 -13.50
C ILE A 364 4.91 3.62 -14.29
N PHE A 365 4.10 2.70 -13.75
CA PHE A 365 3.74 1.48 -14.46
C PHE A 365 2.40 1.58 -15.24
N ASN A 366 1.83 2.78 -15.35
CA ASN A 366 0.62 3.02 -16.13
C ASN A 366 0.97 3.27 -17.60
N PRO A 367 0.45 2.50 -18.56
CA PRO A 367 0.61 2.81 -19.98
C PRO A 367 0.13 4.23 -20.29
N SER A 368 0.88 5.00 -21.10
CA SER A 368 0.60 6.42 -21.37
C SER A 368 0.43 7.29 -20.11
N GLY A 369 1.02 6.91 -18.98
CA GLY A 369 0.86 7.60 -17.69
C GLY A 369 1.45 9.01 -17.66
N PHE A 370 2.35 9.34 -18.60
CA PHE A 370 2.96 10.67 -18.75
C PHE A 370 2.66 11.30 -20.11
N GLU A 371 1.55 10.92 -20.75
CA GLU A 371 1.11 11.56 -21.99
C GLU A 371 0.26 12.79 -21.67
N TRP A 372 0.67 13.97 -22.16
CA TRP A 372 0.03 15.24 -21.81
C TRP A 372 -1.49 15.24 -21.98
N GLN A 373 -1.99 14.79 -23.14
CA GLN A 373 -3.43 14.77 -23.41
C GLN A 373 -4.19 13.90 -22.40
N LYS A 374 -3.66 12.71 -22.09
CA LYS A 374 -4.26 11.81 -21.09
C LYS A 374 -4.23 12.40 -19.70
N THR A 375 -3.15 13.07 -19.34
CA THR A 375 -3.03 13.73 -18.05
C THR A 375 -4.07 14.85 -17.89
N VAL A 376 -4.33 15.63 -18.93
CA VAL A 376 -5.40 16.65 -18.91
C VAL A 376 -6.78 16.00 -18.74
N ASP A 377 -7.10 14.99 -19.56
CA ASP A 377 -8.37 14.24 -19.47
C ASP A 377 -8.56 13.64 -18.06
N ASP A 378 -7.49 13.12 -17.46
CA ASP A 378 -7.48 12.53 -16.12
C ASP A 378 -7.73 13.56 -15.02
N PHE A 379 -7.24 14.79 -15.18
CA PHE A 379 -7.50 15.88 -14.24
C PHE A 379 -8.97 16.27 -14.26
N GLU A 380 -9.56 16.41 -15.44
CA GLU A 380 -10.98 16.72 -15.61
C GLU A 380 -11.88 15.62 -15.03
N ASP A 381 -11.55 14.35 -15.29
CA ASP A 381 -12.27 13.19 -14.74
C ASP A 381 -12.17 13.15 -13.20
N TRP A 382 -10.98 13.35 -12.64
CA TRP A 382 -10.76 13.35 -11.20
C TRP A 382 -11.45 14.51 -10.50
N THR A 383 -11.34 15.73 -11.03
CA THR A 383 -12.02 16.91 -10.47
C THR A 383 -13.54 16.77 -10.54
N SER A 384 -14.06 16.25 -11.65
CA SER A 384 -15.48 15.93 -11.80
C SER A 384 -15.95 14.92 -10.76
N TRP A 385 -15.23 13.80 -10.59
CA TRP A 385 -15.52 12.78 -9.59
C TRP A 385 -15.48 13.31 -8.15
N LEU A 386 -14.50 14.16 -7.84
CA LEU A 386 -14.30 14.77 -6.53
C LEU A 386 -15.42 15.73 -6.15
N LEU A 387 -15.89 16.52 -7.11
CA LEU A 387 -16.92 17.55 -6.91
C LEU A 387 -18.34 17.02 -7.12
N TYR A 388 -18.51 15.85 -7.73
CA TYR A 388 -19.82 15.25 -7.95
C TYR A 388 -20.48 14.89 -6.61
N LYS A 389 -21.53 15.65 -6.27
CA LYS A 389 -22.35 15.42 -5.08
C LYS A 389 -23.18 14.17 -5.31
N GLY A 390 -23.04 13.19 -4.42
CA GLY A 390 -23.64 11.87 -4.57
C GLY A 390 -25.18 11.89 -4.49
N GLY A 391 -25.77 10.70 -4.60
CA GLY A 391 -27.18 10.43 -4.44
C GLY A 391 -27.41 9.00 -3.99
N VAL A 392 -28.63 8.66 -3.57
CA VAL A 392 -28.97 7.29 -3.14
C VAL A 392 -28.75 6.31 -4.31
N GLY A 393 -27.87 5.32 -4.11
CA GLY A 393 -27.57 4.30 -5.12
C GLY A 393 -26.45 4.66 -6.13
N VAL A 394 -25.80 5.83 -5.99
CA VAL A 394 -24.61 6.16 -6.79
C VAL A 394 -23.43 5.29 -6.35
N LYS A 395 -22.75 4.66 -7.31
CA LYS A 395 -21.56 3.84 -7.05
C LYS A 395 -20.34 4.73 -6.75
N GLY A 396 -19.42 4.23 -5.92
CA GLY A 396 -18.13 4.86 -5.63
C GLY A 396 -17.31 5.28 -6.86
N ASP A 397 -17.53 4.63 -8.00
CA ASP A 397 -16.86 4.98 -9.25
C ASP A 397 -17.22 6.36 -9.79
N ASN A 398 -18.42 6.84 -9.50
CA ASN A 398 -18.95 8.07 -10.08
C ASN A 398 -18.93 9.24 -9.09
N SER A 399 -18.85 8.97 -7.78
CA SER A 399 -18.85 10.02 -6.76
C SER A 399 -17.87 9.74 -5.64
N TRP A 400 -17.07 10.75 -5.30
CA TRP A 400 -16.17 10.73 -4.15
C TRP A 400 -16.90 10.42 -2.84
N GLU A 401 -18.12 10.94 -2.67
CA GLU A 401 -18.88 10.75 -1.44
C GLU A 401 -19.25 9.28 -1.21
N SER A 402 -19.79 8.61 -2.24
CA SER A 402 -20.08 7.17 -2.17
C SER A 402 -18.82 6.34 -1.95
N TRP A 403 -17.72 6.67 -2.64
CA TRP A 403 -16.45 5.96 -2.47
C TRP A 403 -15.89 6.11 -1.05
N TRP A 404 -15.94 7.34 -0.51
CA TRP A 404 -15.43 7.64 0.83
C TRP A 404 -16.20 6.87 1.91
N GLU A 405 -17.51 6.75 1.76
CA GLU A 405 -18.35 5.94 2.65
C GLU A 405 -18.10 4.42 2.49
N GLU A 406 -17.97 3.94 1.25
CA GLU A 406 -17.65 2.53 0.97
C GLU A 406 -16.29 2.10 1.54
N GLU A 407 -15.28 2.96 1.45
CA GLU A 407 -13.92 2.63 1.89
C GLU A 407 -13.84 2.52 3.42
N GLN A 408 -14.62 3.32 4.15
CA GLN A 408 -14.70 3.33 5.62
C GLN A 408 -15.66 2.29 6.21
N ALA A 409 -16.44 1.60 5.38
CA ALA A 409 -17.50 0.69 5.83
C ALA A 409 -17.03 -0.47 6.71
N HIS A 410 -15.73 -0.76 6.74
CA HIS A 410 -15.12 -1.82 7.55
C HIS A 410 -15.02 -1.48 9.05
N ILE A 411 -15.07 -0.19 9.43
CA ILE A 411 -14.93 0.27 10.81
C ILE A 411 -16.29 0.13 11.54
N GLN A 412 -16.64 -1.10 11.92
CA GLN A 412 -17.93 -1.38 12.56
C GLN A 412 -17.81 -1.80 14.03
N THR A 413 -16.75 -2.55 14.38
CA THR A 413 -16.60 -3.16 15.70
C THR A 413 -16.09 -2.15 16.74
N LEU A 414 -16.49 -2.32 18.01
CA LEU A 414 -16.03 -1.46 19.10
C LEU A 414 -14.50 -1.52 19.25
N ARG A 415 -13.93 -2.74 19.18
CA ARG A 415 -12.48 -2.97 19.19
C ARG A 415 -11.78 -2.20 18.06
N GLY A 416 -12.30 -2.31 16.84
CA GLY A 416 -11.76 -1.58 15.69
C GLY A 416 -11.74 -0.08 15.90
N ARG A 417 -12.83 0.51 16.41
CA ARG A 417 -12.92 1.95 16.70
C ARG A 417 -11.93 2.42 17.77
N ILE A 418 -11.77 1.65 18.85
CA ILE A 418 -10.79 1.96 19.90
C ILE A 418 -9.37 1.91 19.35
N LEU A 419 -9.03 0.86 18.58
CA LEU A 419 -7.70 0.72 17.98
C LEU A 419 -7.40 1.84 16.98
N GLU A 420 -8.35 2.20 16.11
CA GLU A 420 -8.21 3.35 15.20
C GLU A 420 -8.00 4.66 15.95
N THR A 421 -8.69 4.84 17.09
CA THR A 421 -8.50 6.02 17.94
C THR A 421 -7.07 6.04 18.49
N ILE A 422 -6.59 4.94 19.08
CA ILE A 422 -5.23 4.82 19.63
C ILE A 422 -4.18 5.08 18.54
N LEU A 423 -4.35 4.47 17.37
CA LEU A 423 -3.46 4.67 16.24
C LEU A 423 -3.47 6.14 15.79
N SER A 424 -4.62 6.82 15.81
CA SER A 424 -4.73 8.23 15.40
C SER A 424 -4.05 9.19 16.37
N LEU A 425 -3.95 8.85 17.66
CA LEU A 425 -3.30 9.72 18.66
C LEU A 425 -1.83 10.00 18.35
N ARG A 426 -1.16 9.16 17.56
CA ARG A 426 0.23 9.38 17.13
C ARG A 426 0.44 10.71 16.43
N PHE A 427 -0.58 11.21 15.73
CA PHE A 427 -0.51 12.47 15.01
C PHE A 427 -0.44 13.70 15.94
N LEU A 428 -0.88 13.56 17.20
CA LEU A 428 -0.76 14.63 18.20
C LEU A 428 0.71 14.93 18.56
N ILE A 429 1.61 13.97 18.36
CA ILE A 429 3.04 14.15 18.56
C ILE A 429 3.58 15.25 17.64
N PHE A 430 3.07 15.38 16.42
CA PHE A 430 3.47 16.47 15.51
C PHE A 430 3.07 17.82 16.05
N GLN A 431 1.80 17.98 16.46
CA GLN A 431 1.31 19.25 16.96
C GLN A 431 2.06 19.66 18.22
N TYR A 432 2.22 18.73 19.18
CA TYR A 432 2.94 19.00 20.42
C TYR A 432 4.43 19.29 20.15
N GLY A 433 5.09 18.45 19.35
CA GLY A 433 6.52 18.55 19.07
C GLY A 433 6.91 19.80 18.29
N ILE A 434 6.11 20.19 17.30
CA ILE A 434 6.34 21.41 16.52
C ILE A 434 6.10 22.63 17.41
N VAL A 435 4.98 22.69 18.14
CA VAL A 435 4.67 23.83 19.03
C VAL A 435 5.75 24.02 20.09
N TYR A 436 6.31 22.92 20.62
CA TYR A 436 7.39 22.95 21.61
C TYR A 436 8.74 23.50 21.06
N LYS A 437 8.95 23.47 19.74
CA LYS A 437 10.19 23.91 19.08
C LYS A 437 10.06 25.21 18.30
N LEU A 438 8.86 25.78 18.16
CA LEU A 438 8.63 27.08 17.53
C LEU A 438 9.49 28.16 18.17
N HIS A 439 10.23 28.93 17.37
CA HIS A 439 11.07 30.02 17.89
C HIS A 439 10.23 31.10 18.57
N LEU A 440 8.98 31.26 18.14
CA LEU A 440 7.94 32.08 18.77
C LEU A 440 7.83 31.87 20.30
N THR A 441 8.07 30.65 20.79
CA THR A 441 7.88 30.30 22.21
C THR A 441 9.13 30.55 23.07
N GLY A 442 10.25 30.94 22.46
CA GLY A 442 11.49 31.25 23.18
C GLY A 442 11.91 30.13 24.15
N LYS A 443 11.98 30.44 25.46
CA LYS A 443 12.26 29.46 26.53
C LYS A 443 11.00 28.96 27.25
N ASP A 444 9.84 29.57 27.00
CA ASP A 444 8.61 29.25 27.71
C ASP A 444 7.90 28.08 27.04
N ARG A 445 8.06 26.89 27.63
CA ARG A 445 7.53 25.63 27.08
C ARG A 445 6.26 25.17 27.78
N SER A 446 5.38 26.10 28.10
CA SER A 446 4.19 25.81 28.91
C SER A 446 3.11 25.06 28.11
N ILE A 447 2.36 24.18 28.79
CA ILE A 447 1.19 23.48 28.22
C ILE A 447 0.12 24.48 27.74
N ALA A 448 0.09 25.70 28.30
CA ALA A 448 -0.82 26.75 27.88
C ALA A 448 -0.62 27.16 26.41
N ILE A 449 0.62 27.15 25.91
CA ILE A 449 0.90 27.47 24.50
C ILE A 449 0.41 26.37 23.56
N TYR A 450 0.52 25.11 23.99
CA TYR A 450 -0.12 23.99 23.28
C TYR A 450 -1.65 24.17 23.24
N GLY A 451 -2.28 24.54 24.36
CA GLY A 451 -3.70 24.90 24.41
C GLY A 451 -4.09 26.05 23.48
N PHE A 452 -3.25 27.09 23.38
CA PHE A 452 -3.46 28.21 22.47
C PHE A 452 -3.42 27.77 21.00
N SER A 453 -2.54 26.82 20.63
CA SER A 453 -2.51 26.26 19.27
C SER A 453 -3.83 25.60 18.85
N TRP A 454 -4.57 25.00 19.79
CA TRP A 454 -5.89 24.45 19.54
C TRP A 454 -6.95 25.53 19.33
N VAL A 455 -6.85 26.66 20.05
CA VAL A 455 -7.74 27.81 19.82
C VAL A 455 -7.52 28.38 18.42
N VAL A 456 -6.27 28.53 17.99
CA VAL A 456 -5.93 28.95 16.62
C VAL A 456 -6.50 28.00 15.58
N LEU A 457 -6.38 26.68 15.80
CA LEU A 457 -6.97 25.67 14.91
C LEU A 457 -8.50 25.80 14.83
N VAL A 458 -9.19 25.99 15.97
CA VAL A 458 -10.65 26.20 15.99
C VAL A 458 -11.02 27.45 15.21
N CYS A 459 -10.29 28.56 15.40
CA CYS A 459 -10.50 29.77 14.63
C CYS A 459 -10.34 29.53 13.12
N LEU A 460 -9.28 28.83 12.70
CA LEU A 460 -9.06 28.47 11.28
C LEU A 460 -10.21 27.62 10.72
N VAL A 461 -10.71 26.64 11.48
CA VAL A 461 -11.85 25.80 11.07
C VAL A 461 -13.14 26.62 10.97
N LEU A 462 -13.39 27.54 11.91
CA LEU A 462 -14.56 28.43 11.86
C LEU A 462 -14.50 29.36 10.64
N ILE A 463 -13.34 29.92 10.35
CA ILE A 463 -13.12 30.76 9.17
C ILE A 463 -13.36 29.95 7.90
N PHE A 464 -12.76 28.77 7.79
CA PHE A 464 -12.98 27.88 6.65
C PHE A 464 -14.46 27.53 6.46
N LYS A 465 -15.20 27.32 7.55
CA LYS A 465 -16.65 27.09 7.51
C LYS A 465 -17.43 28.29 6.96
N VAL A 466 -17.04 29.52 7.29
CA VAL A 466 -17.64 30.75 6.72
C VAL A 466 -17.37 30.86 5.22
N PHE A 467 -16.18 30.49 4.75
CA PHE A 467 -15.81 30.53 3.33
C PHE A 467 -16.46 29.43 2.50
N THR A 468 -16.65 28.23 3.06
CA THR A 468 -17.26 27.09 2.36
C THR A 468 -18.78 27.12 2.37
N TYR A 469 -19.39 27.88 3.29
CA TYR A 469 -20.84 28.04 3.34
C TYR A 469 -21.35 28.87 2.16
N SER A 470 -22.09 28.23 1.26
CA SER A 470 -22.77 28.88 0.14
C SER A 470 -24.29 28.65 0.22
N PRO A 471 -25.11 29.70 0.44
CA PRO A 471 -26.55 29.54 0.54
C PRO A 471 -27.17 29.20 -0.82
N LYS A 472 -27.78 28.02 -0.91
CA LYS A 472 -28.43 27.51 -2.13
C LYS A 472 -29.84 28.08 -2.41
N ARG A 473 -30.43 28.85 -1.50
CA ARG A 473 -31.89 29.10 -1.50
C ARG A 473 -32.35 30.54 -1.66
N SER A 474 -31.46 31.55 -1.69
CA SER A 474 -31.88 32.93 -1.96
C SER A 474 -30.73 33.82 -2.46
N THR A 475 -30.95 34.53 -3.56
CA THR A 475 -30.03 35.55 -4.12
C THR A 475 -29.81 36.73 -3.16
N SER A 476 -30.78 37.04 -2.27
CA SER A 476 -30.65 38.13 -1.30
C SER A 476 -29.65 37.86 -0.17
N PHE A 477 -29.44 36.59 0.19
CA PHE A 477 -28.44 36.20 1.22
C PHE A 477 -27.02 36.01 0.65
N GLN A 478 -26.87 35.88 -0.67
CA GLN A 478 -25.56 35.71 -1.29
C GLN A 478 -24.68 36.96 -1.15
N LEU A 479 -25.27 38.16 -1.27
CA LEU A 479 -24.53 39.42 -1.09
C LEU A 479 -24.02 39.57 0.35
N LEU A 480 -24.88 39.30 1.34
CA LEU A 480 -24.53 39.35 2.76
C LEU A 480 -23.44 38.32 3.10
N MET A 481 -23.54 37.10 2.58
CA MET A 481 -22.51 36.07 2.81
C MET A 481 -21.17 36.42 2.15
N ARG A 482 -21.17 36.94 0.91
CA ARG A 482 -19.94 37.41 0.25
C ARG A 482 -19.31 38.60 0.97
N PHE A 483 -20.13 39.50 1.52
CA PHE A 483 -19.68 40.60 2.37
C PHE A 483 -19.07 40.09 3.69
N MET A 484 -19.73 39.14 4.36
CA MET A 484 -19.18 38.48 5.56
C MET A 484 -17.89 37.72 5.27
N GLN A 485 -17.78 37.05 4.12
CA GLN A 485 -16.55 36.43 3.64
C GLN A 485 -15.44 37.46 3.37
N GLY A 486 -15.80 38.63 2.81
CA GLY A 486 -14.88 39.76 2.60
C GLY A 486 -14.38 40.38 3.91
N ILE A 487 -15.26 40.55 4.90
CA ILE A 487 -14.86 41.00 6.25
C ILE A 487 -13.98 39.94 6.91
N ALA A 488 -14.34 38.66 6.81
CA ALA A 488 -13.54 37.56 7.37
C ALA A 488 -12.16 37.45 6.69
N SER A 489 -12.04 37.68 5.38
CA SER A 489 -10.75 37.67 4.68
C SER A 489 -9.89 38.87 5.07
N LEU A 490 -10.47 40.07 5.12
CA LEU A 490 -9.77 41.27 5.59
C LEU A 490 -9.33 41.13 7.06
N GLY A 491 -10.19 40.55 7.90
CA GLY A 491 -9.87 40.24 9.29
C GLY A 491 -8.76 39.19 9.42
N LEU A 492 -8.75 38.16 8.57
CA LEU A 492 -7.68 37.16 8.53
C LEU A 492 -6.35 37.81 8.12
N VAL A 493 -6.34 38.60 7.04
CA VAL A 493 -5.14 39.31 6.57
C VAL A 493 -4.63 40.26 7.64
N ALA A 494 -5.52 41.03 8.27
CA ALA A 494 -5.16 41.92 9.37
C ALA A 494 -4.59 41.14 10.57
N ALA A 495 -5.22 40.03 10.98
CA ALA A 495 -4.73 39.20 12.07
C ALA A 495 -3.35 38.57 11.75
N LEU A 496 -3.11 38.18 10.50
CA LEU A 496 -1.84 37.61 10.04
C LEU A 496 -0.75 38.68 9.97
N CYS A 497 -1.07 39.89 9.48
CA CYS A 497 -0.18 41.04 9.51
C CYS A 497 0.16 41.47 10.95
N LEU A 498 -0.82 41.49 11.86
CA LEU A 498 -0.61 41.81 13.27
C LEU A 498 0.24 40.74 13.96
N THR A 499 0.01 39.45 13.72
CA THR A 499 0.87 38.40 14.28
C THR A 499 2.30 38.52 13.75
N VAL A 500 2.50 38.74 12.46
CA VAL A 500 3.86 38.96 11.91
C VAL A 500 4.51 40.25 12.42
N ALA A 501 3.74 41.32 12.66
CA ALA A 501 4.27 42.59 13.15
C ALA A 501 4.61 42.59 14.64
N PHE A 502 3.86 41.85 15.47
CA PHE A 502 3.99 41.83 16.93
C PHE A 502 4.71 40.59 17.47
N THR A 503 5.10 39.64 16.62
CA THR A 503 5.81 38.43 17.05
C THR A 503 7.02 38.15 16.18
N ASP A 504 8.06 37.56 16.77
CA ASP A 504 9.28 37.12 16.08
C ASP A 504 9.05 35.83 15.27
N LEU A 505 7.99 35.80 14.47
CA LEU A 505 7.56 34.62 13.72
C LEU A 505 8.46 34.45 12.49
N SER A 506 9.30 33.42 12.50
CA SER A 506 10.18 33.14 11.37
C SER A 506 9.41 32.46 10.22
N ILE A 507 9.90 32.63 8.98
CA ILE A 507 9.32 31.92 7.82
C ILE A 507 9.29 30.39 8.05
N PRO A 508 10.36 29.74 8.58
CA PRO A 508 10.32 28.33 8.95
C PRO A 508 9.23 27.98 9.99
N ASP A 509 8.98 28.84 10.98
CA ASP A 509 7.93 28.61 11.98
C ASP A 509 6.53 28.60 11.36
N LEU A 510 6.31 29.42 10.32
CA LEU A 510 5.04 29.46 9.58
C LEU A 510 4.82 28.14 8.80
N PHE A 511 5.86 27.65 8.12
CA PHE A 511 5.81 26.34 7.45
C PHE A 511 5.59 25.19 8.45
N ALA A 512 6.30 25.21 9.58
CA ALA A 512 6.14 24.19 10.61
C ALA A 512 4.74 24.19 11.21
N SER A 513 4.18 25.38 11.50
CA SER A 513 2.81 25.53 12.01
C SER A 513 1.78 24.97 11.03
N PHE A 514 1.95 25.21 9.72
CA PHE A 514 1.10 24.63 8.69
C PHE A 514 1.14 23.08 8.69
N LEU A 515 2.34 22.50 8.77
CA LEU A 515 2.52 21.04 8.85
C LEU A 515 1.88 20.45 10.13
N ALA A 516 2.00 21.14 11.26
CA ALA A 516 1.32 20.76 12.51
C ALA A 516 -0.21 20.75 12.36
N PHE A 517 -0.80 21.76 11.72
CA PHE A 517 -2.25 21.81 11.51
C PHE A 517 -2.74 20.73 10.54
N ILE A 518 -1.97 20.35 9.52
CA ILE A 518 -2.29 19.20 8.66
C ILE A 518 -2.36 17.92 9.49
N ALA A 519 -1.35 17.64 10.31
CA ALA A 519 -1.34 16.44 11.16
C ALA A 519 -2.49 16.45 12.19
N THR A 520 -2.78 17.62 12.77
CA THR A 520 -3.87 17.76 13.75
C THR A 520 -5.24 17.55 13.10
N GLY A 521 -5.48 18.14 11.92
CA GLY A 521 -6.71 17.90 11.17
C GLY A 521 -6.85 16.45 10.72
N TRP A 522 -5.75 15.77 10.39
CA TRP A 522 -5.73 14.32 10.14
C TRP A 522 -6.18 13.50 11.36
N THR A 523 -5.74 13.92 12.56
CA THR A 523 -6.14 13.31 13.84
C THR A 523 -7.65 13.43 14.03
N ILE A 524 -8.17 14.67 13.92
CA ILE A 524 -9.59 14.98 14.10
C ILE A 524 -10.43 14.18 13.11
N LEU A 525 -9.99 14.13 11.84
CA LEU A 525 -10.69 13.40 10.80
C LEU A 525 -10.75 11.90 11.09
N SER A 526 -9.63 11.29 11.46
CA SER A 526 -9.56 9.85 11.77
C SER A 526 -10.44 9.48 12.97
N ILE A 527 -10.43 10.30 14.03
CA ILE A 527 -11.30 10.10 15.20
C ILE A 527 -12.77 10.29 14.83
N ALA A 528 -13.10 11.31 14.03
CA ALA A 528 -14.47 11.54 13.59
C ALA A 528 -15.03 10.38 12.75
N ILE A 529 -14.19 9.78 11.90
CA ILE A 529 -14.53 8.58 11.12
C ILE A 529 -14.78 7.39 12.04
N ALA A 530 -13.87 7.13 13.00
CA ALA A 530 -14.02 6.03 13.95
C ALA A 530 -15.32 6.14 14.78
N TRP A 531 -15.72 7.35 15.13
CA TRP A 531 -16.91 7.65 15.94
C TRP A 531 -18.07 8.26 15.14
N LYS A 532 -18.23 7.87 13.86
CA LYS A 532 -19.26 8.37 12.93
C LYS A 532 -20.65 8.55 13.55
N ARG A 533 -21.15 7.58 14.34
CA ARG A 533 -22.49 7.66 14.97
C ARG A 533 -22.63 8.84 15.93
N ILE A 534 -21.60 9.13 16.72
CA ILE A 534 -21.60 10.23 17.68
C ILE A 534 -21.55 11.56 16.93
N VAL A 535 -20.63 11.69 15.98
CA VAL A 535 -20.49 12.90 15.15
C VAL A 535 -21.76 13.20 14.36
N TRP A 536 -22.43 12.16 13.86
CA TRP A 536 -23.72 12.27 13.18
C TRP A 536 -24.82 12.77 14.13
N SER A 537 -24.89 12.25 15.36
CA SER A 537 -25.85 12.74 16.37
C SER A 537 -25.63 14.20 16.78
N LEU A 538 -24.39 14.70 16.65
CA LEU A 538 -24.03 16.10 16.91
C LEU A 538 -24.29 17.02 15.69
N GLY A 539 -24.74 16.49 14.56
CA GLY A 539 -24.99 17.28 13.33
C GLY A 539 -23.71 17.80 12.66
N LEU A 540 -22.53 17.27 13.00
CA LEU A 540 -21.24 17.74 12.47
C LEU A 540 -20.75 16.94 11.25
N TRP A 541 -21.46 15.88 10.86
CA TRP A 541 -21.00 14.94 9.82
C TRP A 541 -20.78 15.61 8.45
N ASP A 542 -21.66 16.55 8.06
CA ASP A 542 -21.51 17.27 6.80
C ASP A 542 -20.22 18.13 6.79
N SER A 543 -19.86 18.72 7.93
CA SER A 543 -18.60 19.47 8.06
C SER A 543 -17.39 18.56 7.97
N VAL A 544 -17.45 17.38 8.60
CA VAL A 544 -16.40 16.36 8.52
C VAL A 544 -16.22 15.87 7.08
N ARG A 545 -17.33 15.66 6.36
CA ARG A 545 -17.31 15.25 4.95
C ARG A 545 -16.63 16.30 4.06
N GLU A 546 -16.97 17.58 4.19
CA GLU A 546 -16.32 18.65 3.42
C GLU A 546 -14.83 18.78 3.75
N PHE A 547 -14.46 18.65 5.02
CA PHE A 547 -13.05 18.67 5.44
C PHE A 547 -12.29 17.45 4.88
N ALA A 548 -12.89 16.26 4.91
CA ALA A 548 -12.31 15.07 4.31
C ALA A 548 -12.09 15.23 2.79
N ARG A 549 -13.06 15.84 2.10
CA ARG A 549 -12.95 16.13 0.66
C ARG A 549 -11.77 17.05 0.38
N MET A 550 -11.56 18.08 1.21
CA MET A 550 -10.42 18.98 1.07
C MET A 550 -9.08 18.26 1.27
N TYR A 551 -8.98 17.36 2.25
CA TYR A 551 -7.77 16.54 2.44
C TYR A 551 -7.50 15.66 1.21
N ASP A 552 -8.52 14.95 0.74
CA ASP A 552 -8.37 14.10 -0.43
C ASP A 552 -8.04 14.93 -1.70
N ALA A 553 -8.62 16.13 -1.84
CA ALA A 553 -8.30 17.10 -2.88
C ALA A 553 -6.84 17.55 -2.84
N GLY A 554 -6.36 18.01 -1.66
CA GLY A 554 -4.99 18.46 -1.48
C GLY A 554 -3.97 17.35 -1.73
N MET A 555 -4.24 16.15 -1.23
CA MET A 555 -3.43 14.97 -1.52
C MET A 555 -3.41 14.65 -3.03
N GLY A 556 -4.57 14.70 -3.70
CA GLY A 556 -4.68 14.44 -5.13
C GLY A 556 -3.86 15.44 -5.95
N VAL A 557 -3.98 16.74 -5.66
CA VAL A 557 -3.17 17.78 -6.32
C VAL A 557 -1.67 17.58 -6.09
N LEU A 558 -1.26 17.27 -4.85
CA LEU A 558 0.16 17.04 -4.52
C LEU A 558 0.76 15.90 -5.34
N ILE A 559 -0.01 14.83 -5.57
CA ILE A 559 0.41 13.70 -6.39
C ILE A 559 0.34 14.03 -7.89
N PHE A 560 -0.68 14.77 -8.31
CA PHE A 560 -0.94 15.09 -9.71
C PHE A 560 0.07 16.08 -10.28
N VAL A 561 0.49 17.10 -9.52
CA VAL A 561 1.41 18.15 -9.98
C VAL A 561 2.73 17.60 -10.54
N PRO A 562 3.46 16.70 -9.85
CA PRO A 562 4.64 16.05 -10.42
C PRO A 562 4.37 15.26 -11.69
N ILE A 563 3.21 14.60 -11.79
CA ILE A 563 2.82 13.82 -12.98
C ILE A 563 2.57 14.75 -14.16
N ALA A 564 1.83 15.85 -13.95
CA ALA A 564 1.60 16.88 -14.96
C ALA A 564 2.90 17.51 -15.43
N PHE A 565 3.81 17.83 -14.50
CA PHE A 565 5.13 18.37 -14.82
C PHE A 565 5.95 17.40 -15.67
N LEU A 566 5.99 16.11 -15.31
CA LEU A 566 6.69 15.09 -16.10
C LEU A 566 6.03 14.84 -17.46
N SER A 567 4.70 14.95 -17.55
CA SER A 567 3.94 14.78 -18.79
C SER A 567 4.20 15.90 -19.80
N TRP A 568 4.65 17.07 -19.34
CA TRP A 568 5.05 18.18 -20.20
C TRP A 568 6.24 17.81 -21.10
N PHE A 569 7.07 16.86 -20.68
CA PHE A 569 8.26 16.45 -21.41
C PHE A 569 7.98 15.19 -22.26
N PRO A 570 7.93 15.28 -23.61
CA PRO A 570 7.55 14.15 -24.46
C PRO A 570 8.50 12.95 -24.37
N PHE A 571 9.77 13.19 -24.01
CA PHE A 571 10.75 12.12 -23.86
C PHE A 571 10.43 11.19 -22.68
N VAL A 572 9.68 11.64 -21.67
CA VAL A 572 9.37 10.83 -20.47
C VAL A 572 8.42 9.69 -20.84
N SER A 573 7.36 9.98 -21.60
CA SER A 573 6.40 8.97 -22.06
C SER A 573 7.05 7.93 -22.98
N THR A 574 7.94 8.36 -23.88
CA THR A 574 8.69 7.46 -24.76
C THR A 574 9.71 6.61 -24.00
N PHE A 575 10.42 7.19 -23.03
CA PHE A 575 11.33 6.48 -22.15
C PHE A 575 10.59 5.42 -21.31
N GLN A 576 9.47 5.79 -20.68
CA GLN A 576 8.61 4.88 -19.92
C GLN A 576 8.16 3.69 -20.79
N SER A 577 7.65 3.99 -21.98
CA SER A 577 7.10 2.97 -22.89
C SER A 577 8.14 1.96 -23.35
N ARG A 578 9.38 2.40 -23.61
CA ARG A 578 10.50 1.54 -24.04
C ARG A 578 11.12 0.75 -22.89
N LEU A 579 11.16 1.34 -21.69
CA LEU A 579 11.77 0.71 -20.53
C LEU A 579 10.86 -0.39 -19.95
N LEU A 580 9.56 -0.12 -19.85
CA LEU A 580 8.64 -0.92 -19.04
C LEU A 580 7.76 -1.88 -19.83
N PHE A 581 7.60 -1.67 -21.14
CA PHE A 581 6.72 -2.47 -21.98
C PHE A 581 7.46 -3.06 -23.19
N ASN A 582 7.00 -4.22 -23.66
CA ASN A 582 7.64 -4.95 -24.75
C ASN A 582 7.51 -4.18 -26.08
N GLN A 583 8.57 -4.15 -26.91
CA GLN A 583 8.59 -3.47 -28.22
C GLN A 583 7.46 -3.89 -29.17
N ALA A 584 7.05 -5.16 -29.17
CA ALA A 584 5.91 -5.64 -29.97
C ALA A 584 4.58 -4.99 -29.52
N PHE A 585 4.47 -4.69 -28.23
CA PHE A 585 3.35 -3.97 -27.65
C PHE A 585 3.49 -2.45 -27.80
N SER A 586 4.70 -1.88 -27.63
CA SER A 586 4.99 -0.47 -27.86
C SER A 586 4.62 -0.04 -29.28
N ARG A 587 4.87 -0.89 -30.30
CA ARG A 587 4.42 -0.64 -31.68
C ARG A 587 2.89 -0.57 -31.81
N GLY A 588 2.15 -1.44 -31.11
CA GLY A 588 0.69 -1.38 -31.08
C GLY A 588 0.16 -0.12 -30.39
N LEU A 589 0.84 0.32 -29.33
CA LEU A 589 0.53 1.55 -28.61
C LEU A 589 0.83 2.80 -29.44
N GLU A 590 1.97 2.84 -30.14
CA GLU A 590 2.32 3.89 -31.10
C GLU A 590 1.30 3.99 -32.24
N ILE A 591 0.83 2.86 -32.79
CA ILE A 591 -0.24 2.86 -33.79
C ILE A 591 -1.55 3.41 -33.20
N SER A 592 -1.90 3.06 -31.96
CA SER A 592 -3.10 3.59 -31.29
C SER A 592 -3.03 5.10 -31.05
N LEU A 593 -1.84 5.63 -30.74
CA LEU A 593 -1.58 7.06 -30.58
C LEU A 593 -1.71 7.81 -31.91
N ILE A 594 -1.19 7.24 -33.00
CA ILE A 594 -1.33 7.80 -34.36
C ILE A 594 -2.80 7.81 -34.80
N LEU A 595 -3.54 6.73 -34.52
CA LEU A 595 -4.98 6.64 -34.84
C LEU A 595 -5.83 7.59 -33.98
N ALA A 596 -5.46 7.81 -32.71
CA ALA A 596 -6.14 8.78 -31.84
C ALA A 596 -5.84 10.22 -32.25
N GLY A 597 -4.58 10.53 -32.63
CA GLY A 597 -4.19 11.83 -33.18
C GLY A 597 -4.92 12.18 -34.48
N ASN A 598 -5.24 11.18 -35.31
CA ASN A 598 -6.03 11.39 -36.53
C ASN A 598 -7.52 11.69 -36.27
N LYS A 599 -8.08 11.38 -35.09
CA LYS A 599 -9.47 11.75 -34.77
C LYS A 599 -9.62 13.20 -34.34
N ALA A 600 -8.58 13.81 -33.77
CA ALA A 600 -8.61 15.23 -33.38
C ALA A 600 -8.66 16.19 -34.60
N ASN A 601 -8.26 15.72 -35.78
CA ASN A 601 -8.25 16.52 -37.03
C ASN A 601 -9.49 16.32 -37.91
N VAL A 602 -10.51 15.58 -37.45
CA VAL A 602 -11.74 15.30 -38.23
C VAL A 602 -12.97 16.04 -37.69
N GLU A 603 -12.84 16.75 -36.56
CA GLU A 603 -13.84 17.72 -36.10
C GLU A 603 -13.38 19.14 -36.44
N ILE A 604 -13.52 19.52 -37.72
CA ILE A 604 -13.67 20.91 -38.17
C ILE A 604 -14.98 21.02 -38.94
#